data_AF-W1J6R2-F1
#
_entry.id   AF-W1J6R2-F1
#
_cell.length_a   1.000
_cell.length_b   1.000
_cell.length_c   1.000
_cell.angle_alpha   90.00
_cell.angle_beta   90.00
_cell.angle_gamma   90.00
#
_symmetry.space_group_name_H-M   'P 1'
#
loop_
_entity.id
_entity.type
_entity.pdbx_description
1 polymer ?
#
loop_
_entity_poly.entity_id
_entity_poly.type
_entity_poly.pdbx_seq_one_letter_code
_entity_poly.pdbx_strand_id
1 'polypeptide(L)'
;MFDSAWLGYEQFTPMMADCSPLLLDLNENDPGIMVTQSVHKQQAGFSQASQIHKKDKHIKGQLRYVNHKRFNNSFTAHASTSPFYPLFAALDVNAKMHEGKSGVKMWMDCVKLTVETRKLITQQCAYIKPFMPDMIEGRPWSDYNTDEIANDLRFFNFAPNEKQMVQSLTLPVFVVSFLVKFGEVLYYAIFWRWKKASINSRGLNKNCKVFILSKSKMGAFEFMVTWLNHEMQAVWIGLSG
;
A
#
# COMPACT_ATOMS: atom_id res chain seq x y z
N MET A 1 11.47 -17.04 4.76
CA MET A 1 11.33 -15.78 3.97
C MET A 1 9.85 -15.54 3.79
N PHE A 2 9.37 -14.33 4.06
CA PHE A 2 8.00 -13.91 3.79
C PHE A 2 7.97 -13.05 2.53
N ASP A 3 7.26 -13.53 1.49
CA ASP A 3 6.98 -12.71 0.31
C ASP A 3 5.71 -11.89 0.55
N SER A 4 5.93 -10.65 1.01
CA SER A 4 4.90 -9.71 1.41
C SER A 4 4.71 -8.64 0.34
N ALA A 5 4.91 -8.97 -0.95
CA ALA A 5 4.77 -8.01 -2.04
C ALA A 5 3.39 -7.32 -2.08
N TRP A 6 2.32 -8.03 -1.72
CA TRP A 6 0.93 -7.54 -1.62
C TRP A 6 0.52 -7.16 -0.19
N LEU A 7 1.50 -6.89 0.67
CA LEU A 7 1.30 -6.52 2.07
C LEU A 7 2.27 -5.37 2.41
N GLY A 8 2.58 -5.19 3.69
CA GLY A 8 3.45 -4.17 4.24
C GLY A 8 2.72 -3.04 4.97
N TYR A 9 1.39 -3.01 4.91
CA TYR A 9 0.55 -2.06 5.65
C TYR A 9 -0.01 -2.65 6.95
N GLU A 10 0.09 -3.96 7.15
CA GLU A 10 -0.36 -4.64 8.38
C GLU A 10 0.38 -4.11 9.62
N GLN A 11 1.65 -3.71 9.46
CA GLN A 11 2.43 -3.09 10.53
C GLN A 11 1.89 -1.73 10.98
N PHE A 12 1.12 -1.03 10.12
CA PHE A 12 0.56 0.30 10.41
C PHE A 12 -0.94 0.25 10.73
N THR A 13 -1.53 -0.94 10.74
CA THR A 13 -2.96 -1.15 11.01
C THR A 13 -3.08 -1.97 12.30
N PRO A 14 -3.43 -1.36 13.45
CA PRO A 14 -3.35 -2.02 14.76
C PRO A 14 -4.06 -3.37 14.84
N MET A 15 -5.24 -3.49 14.21
CA MET A 15 -5.97 -4.77 14.15
C MET A 15 -5.22 -5.88 13.41
N MET A 16 -4.26 -5.57 12.53
CA MET A 16 -3.47 -6.54 11.76
C MET A 16 -2.04 -6.69 12.27
N ALA A 17 -1.69 -6.15 13.43
CA ALA A 17 -0.32 -6.15 13.94
C ALA A 17 0.27 -7.57 14.05
N ASP A 18 -0.54 -8.54 14.46
CA ASP A 18 -0.14 -9.95 14.59
C ASP A 18 0.20 -10.61 13.24
N CYS A 19 -0.25 -10.03 12.13
CA CYS A 19 0.12 -10.49 10.79
C CYS A 19 1.52 -10.02 10.36
N SER A 20 2.16 -9.10 11.09
CA SER A 20 3.48 -8.57 10.72
C SER A 20 4.63 -9.40 11.31
N PRO A 21 5.41 -10.13 10.50
CA PRO A 21 6.56 -10.87 11.00
C PRO A 21 7.67 -9.96 11.55
N LEU A 22 7.65 -8.66 11.20
CA LEU A 22 8.60 -7.67 11.70
C LEU A 22 8.33 -7.23 13.13
N LEU A 23 7.14 -7.51 13.68
CA LEU A 23 6.76 -7.16 15.06
C LEU A 23 7.01 -8.29 16.06
N LEU A 24 7.37 -9.50 15.60
CA LEU A 24 7.65 -10.65 16.47
C LEU A 24 8.87 -10.40 17.39
N ASP A 25 8.76 -10.73 18.67
CA ASP A 25 9.92 -10.80 19.56
C ASP A 25 10.64 -12.13 19.35
N LEU A 26 11.95 -12.07 19.03
CA LEU A 26 12.75 -13.23 18.62
C LEU A 26 13.98 -13.39 19.52
N ASN A 27 14.28 -14.62 19.89
CA ASN A 27 15.49 -15.01 20.63
C ASN A 27 16.42 -15.87 19.76
N GLU A 28 17.60 -16.22 20.28
CA GLU A 28 18.66 -16.94 19.58
C GLU A 28 18.26 -18.31 18.99
N ASN A 29 17.18 -18.92 19.46
CA ASN A 29 16.67 -20.20 18.95
C ASN A 29 15.76 -20.01 17.74
N ASP A 30 15.14 -18.85 17.59
CA ASP A 30 14.22 -18.53 16.51
C ASP A 30 14.94 -18.35 15.15
N PRO A 31 14.25 -18.56 14.02
CA PRO A 31 14.84 -18.36 12.70
C PRO A 31 15.12 -16.88 12.41
N GLY A 32 16.08 -16.61 11.52
CA GLY A 32 16.25 -15.28 10.93
C GLY A 32 15.09 -14.97 9.97
N ILE A 33 14.52 -13.77 10.06
CA ILE A 33 13.39 -13.34 9.24
C ILE A 33 13.87 -12.42 8.13
N MET A 34 13.39 -12.68 6.91
CA MET A 34 13.50 -11.80 5.76
C MET A 34 12.11 -11.54 5.19
N VAL A 35 11.79 -10.29 4.90
CA VAL A 35 10.50 -9.86 4.35
C VAL A 35 10.74 -9.04 3.09
N THR A 36 10.15 -9.45 1.97
CA THR A 36 10.19 -8.69 0.72
C THR A 36 8.88 -7.94 0.52
N GLN A 37 8.95 -6.65 0.17
CA GLN A 37 7.77 -5.82 -0.05
C GLN A 37 7.91 -5.04 -1.35
N SER A 38 6.89 -5.09 -2.19
CA SER A 38 6.80 -4.24 -3.37
C SER A 38 6.11 -2.94 -2.98
N VAL A 39 6.91 -1.93 -2.64
CA VAL A 39 6.42 -0.63 -2.19
C VAL A 39 5.43 -0.03 -3.20
N HIS A 40 5.67 -0.24 -4.50
CA HIS A 40 4.82 0.28 -5.57
C HIS A 40 3.45 -0.40 -5.73
N LYS A 41 3.17 -1.52 -5.03
CA LYS A 41 1.88 -2.21 -5.15
C LYS A 41 0.80 -1.55 -4.29
N GLN A 42 1.06 -1.45 -2.99
CA GLN A 42 0.07 -0.98 -2.00
C GLN A 42 0.64 0.03 -0.99
N GLN A 43 1.87 0.49 -1.20
CA GLN A 43 2.47 1.59 -0.45
C GLN A 43 2.82 2.75 -1.41
N ALA A 44 3.58 3.74 -0.93
CA ALA A 44 3.88 4.98 -1.67
C ALA A 44 5.19 4.88 -2.47
N GLY A 45 5.19 4.31 -3.68
CA GLY A 45 6.40 4.24 -4.51
C GLY A 45 6.17 4.19 -6.00
N PHE A 46 7.17 4.59 -6.79
CA PHE A 46 7.16 4.37 -8.25
C PHE A 46 7.28 2.89 -8.58
N SER A 47 6.73 2.47 -9.71
CA SER A 47 6.96 1.13 -10.27
C SER A 47 8.44 0.76 -10.21
N GLN A 48 8.71 -0.51 -9.88
CA GLN A 48 10.04 -1.05 -9.57
C GLN A 48 10.60 -0.70 -8.16
N ALA A 49 9.93 0.13 -7.36
CA ALA A 49 10.33 0.37 -5.97
C ALA A 49 9.95 -0.83 -5.09
N SER A 50 10.94 -1.41 -4.41
CA SER A 50 10.77 -2.51 -3.46
C SER A 50 11.77 -2.41 -2.31
N GLN A 51 11.53 -3.16 -1.24
CA GLN A 51 12.40 -3.22 -0.06
C GLN A 51 12.58 -4.67 0.41
N ILE A 52 13.73 -4.94 1.02
CA ILE A 52 14.01 -6.18 1.73
C ILE A 52 14.33 -5.82 3.18
N HIS A 53 13.46 -6.24 4.10
CA HIS A 53 13.69 -6.10 5.54
C HIS A 53 14.39 -7.35 6.06
N LYS A 54 15.55 -7.17 6.69
CA LYS A 54 16.36 -8.25 7.26
C LYS A 54 16.35 -8.15 8.78
N LYS A 55 15.67 -9.09 9.44
CA LYS A 55 15.53 -9.19 10.89
C LYS A 55 16.10 -10.51 11.38
N ASP A 56 17.41 -10.55 11.58
CA ASP A 56 18.16 -11.74 12.00
C ASP A 56 19.29 -11.43 12.99
N LYS A 57 19.24 -10.25 13.63
CA LYS A 57 20.26 -9.82 14.60
C LYS A 57 20.32 -10.73 15.82
N HIS A 58 19.20 -11.33 16.21
CA HIS A 58 19.08 -12.25 17.36
C HIS A 58 19.89 -13.54 17.20
N ILE A 59 20.22 -13.95 15.97
CA ILE A 59 21.08 -15.12 15.70
C ILE A 59 22.53 -14.73 15.37
N LYS A 60 22.93 -13.47 15.57
CA LYS A 60 24.29 -13.02 15.29
C LYS A 60 25.31 -13.83 16.12
N GLY A 61 26.34 -14.36 15.45
CA GLY A 61 27.38 -15.19 16.06
C GLY A 61 27.20 -16.69 15.81
N GLN A 62 26.04 -17.12 15.33
CA GLN A 62 25.79 -18.50 14.93
C GLN A 62 26.24 -18.77 13.49
N LEU A 63 26.57 -20.03 13.19
CA LEU A 63 26.99 -20.45 11.85
C LEU A 63 25.92 -20.15 10.76
N ARG A 64 24.64 -20.19 11.15
CA ARG A 64 23.48 -19.91 10.27
C ARG A 64 23.24 -18.42 9.97
N TYR A 65 23.96 -17.49 10.62
CA TYR A 65 23.77 -16.05 10.42
C TYR A 65 24.34 -15.57 9.09
N VAL A 66 23.53 -14.85 8.31
CA VAL A 66 23.97 -14.21 7.06
C VAL A 66 24.40 -12.78 7.36
N ASN A 67 25.71 -12.54 7.42
CA ASN A 67 26.23 -11.20 7.65
C ASN A 67 25.97 -10.23 6.47
N HIS A 68 26.10 -8.94 6.73
CA HIS A 68 25.87 -7.89 5.72
C HIS A 68 26.75 -8.08 4.47
N LYS A 69 28.02 -8.48 4.59
CA LYS A 69 28.91 -8.64 3.42
C LYS A 69 28.39 -9.73 2.47
N ARG A 70 27.97 -10.88 3.01
CA ARG A 70 27.39 -11.98 2.22
C ARG A 70 26.06 -11.58 1.60
N PHE A 71 25.21 -10.91 2.36
CA PHE A 71 23.91 -10.44 1.86
C PHE A 71 24.08 -9.38 0.76
N ASN A 72 24.96 -8.39 0.97
CA ASN A 72 25.23 -7.32 0.03
C ASN A 72 25.86 -7.86 -1.27
N ASN A 73 26.69 -8.90 -1.19
CA ASN A 73 27.25 -9.55 -2.39
C ASN A 73 26.14 -10.09 -3.32
N SER A 74 25.10 -10.70 -2.75
CA SER A 74 23.93 -11.14 -3.52
C SER A 74 23.10 -9.96 -4.03
N PHE A 75 22.94 -8.90 -3.22
CA PHE A 75 22.26 -7.68 -3.65
C PHE A 75 22.95 -7.02 -4.86
N THR A 76 24.27 -6.85 -4.80
CA THR A 76 25.06 -6.22 -5.87
C THR A 76 25.10 -7.04 -7.15
N ALA A 77 24.86 -8.35 -7.09
CA ALA A 77 24.75 -9.19 -8.29
C ALA A 77 23.51 -8.87 -9.14
N HIS A 78 22.47 -8.27 -8.54
CA HIS A 78 21.22 -7.91 -9.21
C HIS A 78 20.97 -6.40 -9.28
N ALA A 79 21.70 -5.60 -8.50
CA ALA A 79 21.57 -4.15 -8.50
C ALA A 79 22.29 -3.52 -9.70
N SER A 80 21.67 -2.50 -10.30
CA SER A 80 22.35 -1.65 -11.29
C SER A 80 23.49 -0.87 -10.63
N THR A 81 24.62 -0.74 -11.33
CA THR A 81 25.71 0.17 -10.94
C THR A 81 25.34 1.64 -11.12
N SER A 82 24.25 1.92 -11.84
CA SER A 82 23.72 3.25 -12.13
C SER A 82 22.24 3.33 -11.73
N PRO A 83 21.92 3.36 -10.43
CA PRO A 83 20.54 3.41 -9.96
C PRO A 83 19.83 4.71 -10.34
N PHE A 84 18.52 4.65 -10.52
CA PHE A 84 17.69 5.83 -10.75
C PHE A 84 17.35 6.53 -9.41
N TYR A 85 18.00 7.65 -9.13
CA TYR A 85 17.93 8.29 -7.80
C TYR A 85 16.51 8.68 -7.34
N PRO A 86 15.62 9.17 -8.21
CA PRO A 86 14.23 9.42 -7.83
C PRO A 86 13.49 8.17 -7.31
N LEU A 87 13.88 6.96 -7.71
CA LEU A 87 13.33 5.72 -7.15
C LEU A 87 13.67 5.58 -5.67
N PHE A 88 14.91 5.90 -5.30
CA PHE A 88 15.37 5.89 -3.91
C PHE A 88 14.70 6.99 -3.08
N ALA A 89 14.52 8.18 -3.66
CA ALA A 89 13.79 9.26 -3.01
C ALA A 89 12.33 8.87 -2.72
N ALA A 90 11.68 8.11 -3.62
CA ALA A 90 10.33 7.61 -3.39
C ALA A 90 10.28 6.62 -2.21
N LEU A 91 11.27 5.73 -2.09
CA LEU A 91 11.39 4.81 -0.95
C LEU A 91 11.60 5.53 0.39
N ASP A 92 12.37 6.63 0.40
CA ASP A 92 12.59 7.45 1.60
C ASP A 92 11.31 8.19 2.03
N VAL A 93 10.63 8.83 1.06
CA VAL A 93 9.34 9.49 1.32
C VAL A 93 8.28 8.48 1.80
N ASN A 94 8.25 7.27 1.22
CA ASN A 94 7.37 6.19 1.68
C ASN A 94 7.57 5.91 3.18
N ALA A 95 8.82 5.72 3.61
CA ALA A 95 9.13 5.46 5.01
C ALA A 95 8.63 6.60 5.90
N LYS A 96 8.84 7.85 5.48
CA LYS A 96 8.39 9.03 6.24
C LYS A 96 6.86 9.16 6.29
N MET A 97 6.15 8.81 5.21
CA MET A 97 4.68 8.84 5.17
C MET A 97 4.05 7.87 6.18
N HIS A 98 4.68 6.73 6.39
CA HIS A 98 4.19 5.68 7.29
C HIS A 98 4.66 5.86 8.75
N GLU A 99 5.62 6.76 8.99
CA GLU A 99 6.17 6.97 10.31
C GLU A 99 5.15 7.55 11.30
N GLY A 100 5.11 6.98 12.50
CA GLY A 100 4.38 7.51 13.65
C GLY A 100 2.86 7.46 13.52
N LYS A 101 2.18 8.25 14.37
CA LYS A 101 0.71 8.24 14.49
C LYS A 101 0.00 8.71 13.23
N SER A 102 0.65 9.54 12.41
CA SER A 102 0.09 10.00 11.13
C SER A 102 -0.05 8.87 10.12
N GLY A 103 0.93 7.98 10.02
CA GLY A 103 0.87 6.81 9.13
C GLY A 103 -0.25 5.86 9.53
N VAL A 104 -0.35 5.56 10.83
CA VAL A 104 -1.44 4.75 11.38
C VAL A 104 -2.80 5.39 11.10
N LYS A 105 -2.96 6.69 11.36
CA LYS A 105 -4.20 7.41 11.07
C LYS A 105 -4.57 7.35 9.58
N MET A 106 -3.59 7.52 8.68
CA MET A 106 -3.83 7.46 7.24
C MET A 106 -4.42 6.11 6.81
N TRP A 107 -3.88 5.01 7.34
CA TRP A 107 -4.39 3.66 7.09
C TRP A 107 -5.75 3.41 7.74
N MET A 108 -5.96 3.84 8.99
CA MET A 108 -7.27 3.69 9.65
C MET A 108 -8.38 4.46 8.92
N ASP A 109 -8.10 5.67 8.44
CA ASP A 109 -9.05 6.44 7.63
C ASP A 109 -9.34 5.71 6.29
N CYS A 110 -8.35 5.01 5.71
CA CYS A 110 -8.53 4.20 4.50
C CYS A 110 -9.40 2.95 4.76
N VAL A 111 -9.20 2.28 5.89
CA VAL A 111 -10.02 1.12 6.32
C VAL A 111 -11.48 1.55 6.50
N LYS A 112 -11.74 2.65 7.21
CA LYS A 112 -13.11 3.17 7.41
C LYS A 112 -13.79 3.53 6.09
N LEU A 113 -13.08 4.21 5.19
CA LEU A 113 -13.60 4.51 3.85
C LEU A 113 -13.94 3.23 3.07
N THR A 114 -13.10 2.21 3.17
CA THR A 114 -13.34 0.91 2.54
C THR A 114 -14.58 0.22 3.11
N VAL A 115 -14.77 0.28 4.43
CA VAL A 115 -15.96 -0.28 5.10
C VAL A 115 -17.24 0.42 4.62
N GLU A 116 -17.26 1.76 4.60
CA GLU A 116 -18.43 2.51 4.09
C GLU A 116 -18.70 2.19 2.61
N THR A 117 -17.64 2.10 1.80
CA THR A 117 -17.78 1.75 0.38
C THR A 117 -18.39 0.36 0.21
N ARG A 118 -17.98 -0.63 1.04
CA ARG A 118 -18.58 -1.98 1.02
C ARG A 118 -20.06 -1.94 1.39
N LYS A 119 -20.44 -1.18 2.41
CA LYS A 119 -21.85 -1.00 2.79
C LYS A 119 -22.67 -0.42 1.63
N LEU A 120 -22.16 0.62 0.98
CA LEU A 120 -22.82 1.25 -0.18
C LEU A 120 -23.00 0.27 -1.34
N ILE A 121 -21.96 -0.50 -1.68
CA ILE A 121 -22.06 -1.53 -2.73
C ILE A 121 -23.13 -2.56 -2.37
N THR A 122 -23.14 -3.07 -1.14
CA THR A 122 -24.15 -4.06 -0.70
C THR A 122 -25.57 -3.50 -0.77
N GLN A 123 -25.77 -2.21 -0.47
CA GLN A 123 -27.09 -1.56 -0.50
C GLN A 123 -27.56 -1.21 -1.92
N GLN A 124 -26.65 -0.83 -2.81
CA GLN A 124 -27.00 -0.24 -4.12
C GLN A 124 -26.80 -1.19 -5.30
N CYS A 125 -25.93 -2.20 -5.18
CA CYS A 125 -25.60 -3.09 -6.28
C CYS A 125 -26.33 -4.44 -6.14
N ALA A 126 -27.10 -4.81 -7.17
CA ALA A 126 -27.79 -6.10 -7.20
C ALA A 126 -26.85 -7.29 -7.53
N TYR A 127 -25.90 -7.07 -8.44
CA TYR A 127 -25.05 -8.13 -9.01
C TYR A 127 -23.59 -8.10 -8.55
N ILE A 128 -23.12 -6.95 -8.07
CA ILE A 128 -21.74 -6.79 -7.58
C ILE A 128 -21.83 -6.79 -6.06
N LYS A 129 -21.27 -7.82 -5.42
CA LYS A 129 -21.22 -7.92 -3.96
C LYS A 129 -19.77 -7.85 -3.48
N PRO A 130 -19.49 -7.12 -2.39
CA PRO A 130 -18.18 -7.18 -1.78
C PRO A 130 -17.94 -8.58 -1.21
N PHE A 131 -16.71 -9.07 -1.34
CA PHE A 131 -16.33 -10.32 -0.74
C PHE A 131 -16.07 -10.14 0.76
N MET A 132 -17.09 -10.46 1.57
CA MET A 132 -17.10 -10.35 3.03
C MET A 132 -18.23 -11.22 3.59
N PRO A 133 -18.22 -11.57 4.89
CA PRO A 133 -19.33 -12.28 5.51
C PRO A 133 -20.64 -11.50 5.36
N ASP A 134 -21.73 -12.19 5.01
CA ASP A 134 -23.06 -11.56 4.94
C ASP A 134 -23.59 -11.21 6.34
N MET A 135 -23.29 -12.06 7.33
CA MET A 135 -23.74 -11.96 8.71
C MET A 135 -22.57 -12.13 9.67
N ILE A 136 -22.57 -11.38 10.77
CA ILE A 136 -21.69 -11.57 11.93
C ILE A 136 -22.58 -11.72 13.15
N GLU A 137 -22.44 -12.82 13.88
CA GLU A 137 -23.20 -13.10 15.12
C GLU A 137 -24.74 -12.94 14.96
N GLY A 138 -25.27 -13.32 13.79
CA GLY A 138 -26.71 -13.25 13.48
C GLY A 138 -27.23 -11.88 13.05
N ARG A 139 -26.36 -10.87 12.93
CA ARG A 139 -26.68 -9.53 12.44
C ARG A 139 -26.00 -9.27 11.08
N PRO A 140 -26.67 -8.57 10.13
CA PRO A 140 -26.04 -8.20 8.86
C PRO A 140 -24.75 -7.41 9.07
N TRP A 141 -23.70 -7.74 8.32
CA TRP A 141 -22.41 -7.06 8.42
C TRP A 141 -22.53 -5.54 8.21
N SER A 142 -23.42 -5.11 7.32
CA SER A 142 -23.67 -3.70 7.01
C SER A 142 -24.21 -2.87 8.17
N ASP A 143 -24.83 -3.51 9.16
CA ASP A 143 -25.55 -2.82 10.22
C ASP A 143 -24.63 -2.40 11.38
N TYR A 144 -23.43 -2.99 11.47
CA TYR A 144 -22.45 -2.67 12.50
C TYR A 144 -21.84 -1.28 12.31
N ASN A 145 -21.35 -0.67 13.39
CA ASN A 145 -20.72 0.64 13.29
C ASN A 145 -19.38 0.54 12.52
N THR A 146 -19.08 1.51 11.67
CA THR A 146 -17.85 1.50 10.87
C THR A 146 -16.58 1.57 11.70
N ASP A 147 -16.60 2.30 12.81
CA ASP A 147 -15.47 2.34 13.75
C ASP A 147 -15.29 1.01 14.47
N GLU A 148 -16.38 0.28 14.75
CA GLU A 148 -16.31 -1.07 15.32
C GLU A 148 -15.68 -2.04 14.32
N ILE A 149 -16.22 -2.09 13.09
CA ILE A 149 -15.68 -2.92 12.01
C ILE A 149 -14.19 -2.62 11.80
N ALA A 150 -13.81 -1.34 11.69
CA ALA A 150 -12.44 -0.95 11.39
C ALA A 150 -11.40 -1.31 12.46
N ASN A 151 -11.80 -1.68 13.68
CA ASN A 151 -10.90 -2.00 14.78
C ASN A 151 -10.97 -3.46 15.24
N ASP A 152 -11.81 -4.29 14.61
CA ASP A 152 -12.07 -5.65 15.08
C ASP A 152 -11.88 -6.68 13.96
N LEU A 153 -10.95 -7.61 14.19
CA LEU A 153 -10.61 -8.69 13.26
C LEU A 153 -11.76 -9.64 12.97
N ARG A 154 -12.76 -9.77 13.86
CA ARG A 154 -13.90 -10.67 13.67
C ARG A 154 -14.65 -10.39 12.37
N PHE A 155 -14.70 -9.13 11.93
CA PHE A 155 -15.36 -8.71 10.68
C PHE A 155 -14.59 -9.07 9.40
N PHE A 156 -13.35 -9.53 9.53
CA PHE A 156 -12.45 -9.88 8.43
C PHE A 156 -11.90 -11.31 8.51
N ASN A 157 -12.26 -12.06 9.55
CA ASN A 157 -11.83 -13.42 9.75
C ASN A 157 -12.67 -14.40 8.94
N PHE A 158 -12.02 -15.45 8.43
CA PHE A 158 -12.69 -16.56 7.78
C PHE A 158 -12.93 -17.66 8.81
N ALA A 159 -14.19 -18.02 9.04
CA ALA A 159 -14.51 -19.19 9.86
C ALA A 159 -14.16 -20.46 9.06
N PRO A 160 -13.51 -21.48 9.68
CA PRO A 160 -13.02 -22.69 8.98
C PRO A 160 -14.04 -23.49 8.17
N ASN A 161 -15.34 -23.21 8.30
CA ASN A 161 -16.45 -23.97 7.70
C ASN A 161 -17.43 -23.11 6.88
N GLU A 162 -17.12 -21.85 6.57
CA GLU A 162 -17.97 -21.01 5.74
C GLU A 162 -17.74 -21.27 4.25
N LYS A 163 -18.82 -21.50 3.49
CA LYS A 163 -18.77 -21.87 2.05
C LYS A 163 -18.23 -20.77 1.14
N GLN A 164 -18.04 -19.54 1.63
CA GLN A 164 -17.45 -18.43 0.89
C GLN A 164 -15.91 -18.48 1.00
N MET A 165 -15.29 -19.56 0.54
CA MET A 165 -13.84 -19.74 0.56
C MET A 165 -13.19 -19.36 -0.77
N VAL A 166 -12.82 -18.09 -0.94
CA VAL A 166 -11.71 -17.68 -1.83
C VAL A 166 -11.02 -16.46 -1.20
N GLN A 167 -9.74 -16.57 -0.86
CA GLN A 167 -8.94 -15.52 -0.20
C GLN A 167 -9.13 -14.13 -0.82
N SER A 168 -9.63 -13.16 -0.05
CA SER A 168 -9.60 -11.75 -0.44
C SER A 168 -9.40 -10.85 0.77
N LEU A 169 -8.15 -10.81 1.22
CA LEU A 169 -7.58 -9.57 1.75
C LEU A 169 -6.84 -8.79 0.65
N THR A 170 -6.87 -9.29 -0.60
CA THR A 170 -5.88 -8.92 -1.61
C THR A 170 -6.33 -8.06 -2.79
N LEU A 171 -7.61 -7.88 -3.19
CA LEU A 171 -7.99 -6.94 -4.29
C LEU A 171 -9.50 -6.59 -4.31
N PRO A 172 -10.00 -5.42 -4.80
CA PRO A 172 -9.35 -4.25 -5.43
C PRO A 172 -9.79 -2.86 -4.86
N VAL A 173 -10.29 -2.75 -3.62
CA VAL A 173 -10.79 -1.43 -3.11
C VAL A 173 -9.67 -0.52 -2.57
N PHE A 174 -8.50 -1.09 -2.25
CA PHE A 174 -7.36 -0.31 -1.74
C PHE A 174 -6.64 0.50 -2.84
N VAL A 175 -6.65 0.05 -4.10
CA VAL A 175 -6.01 0.78 -5.23
C VAL A 175 -6.74 2.10 -5.49
N VAL A 176 -8.07 2.11 -5.39
CA VAL A 176 -8.89 3.31 -5.63
C VAL A 176 -8.72 4.33 -4.51
N SER A 177 -8.72 3.90 -3.24
CA SER A 177 -8.57 4.81 -2.10
C SER A 177 -7.16 5.38 -1.97
N PHE A 178 -6.12 4.59 -2.29
CA PHE A 178 -4.74 5.04 -2.26
C PHE A 178 -4.46 6.05 -3.36
N LEU A 179 -4.93 5.84 -4.59
CA LEU A 179 -4.70 6.79 -5.71
C LEU A 179 -5.37 8.16 -5.47
N VAL A 180 -6.57 8.20 -4.88
CA VAL A 180 -7.26 9.46 -4.56
C VAL A 180 -6.48 10.29 -3.52
N LYS A 181 -5.99 9.66 -2.43
CA LYS A 181 -5.19 10.35 -1.41
C LYS A 181 -3.74 10.61 -1.85
N PHE A 182 -3.14 9.72 -2.63
CA PHE A 182 -1.78 9.89 -3.16
C PHE A 182 -1.73 11.06 -4.14
N GLY A 183 -2.76 11.25 -4.97
CA GLY A 183 -2.89 12.43 -5.84
C GLY A 183 -2.89 13.74 -5.05
N GLU A 184 -3.58 13.81 -3.91
CA GLU A 184 -3.58 14.99 -3.05
C GLU A 184 -2.23 15.20 -2.33
N VAL A 185 -1.66 14.15 -1.73
CA VAL A 185 -0.39 14.26 -0.98
C VAL A 185 0.80 14.55 -1.89
N LEU A 186 0.87 13.94 -3.07
CA LEU A 186 1.92 14.21 -4.05
C LEU A 186 1.81 15.64 -4.59
N TYR A 187 0.58 16.14 -4.83
CA TYR A 187 0.34 17.54 -5.20
C TYR A 187 0.83 18.49 -4.11
N TYR A 188 0.47 18.27 -2.84
CA TYR A 188 0.93 19.13 -1.74
C TYR A 188 2.44 19.03 -1.50
N ALA A 189 3.04 17.84 -1.57
CA ALA A 189 4.48 17.65 -1.38
C ALA A 189 5.30 18.32 -2.50
N ILE A 190 4.86 18.19 -3.76
CA ILE A 190 5.46 18.87 -4.90
C ILE A 190 5.28 20.38 -4.77
N PHE A 191 4.06 20.85 -4.49
CA PHE A 191 3.74 22.28 -4.38
C PHE A 191 4.50 22.96 -3.22
N TRP A 192 4.68 22.28 -2.09
CA TRP A 192 5.41 22.82 -0.94
C TRP A 192 6.92 22.88 -1.18
N ARG A 193 7.49 21.87 -1.85
CA ARG A 193 8.91 21.85 -2.26
C ARG A 193 9.19 22.88 -3.37
N TRP A 194 8.21 23.13 -4.25
CA TRP A 194 8.29 24.17 -5.29
C TRP A 194 8.15 25.59 -4.73
N LYS A 195 7.26 25.81 -3.74
CA LYS A 195 7.12 27.12 -3.07
C LYS A 195 8.40 27.51 -2.31
N LYS A 196 9.15 26.53 -1.80
CA LYS A 196 10.46 26.75 -1.17
C LYS A 196 11.58 27.02 -2.19
N ALA A 197 11.46 26.50 -3.42
CA ALA A 197 12.37 26.81 -4.53
C ALA A 197 12.05 28.16 -5.22
N SER A 198 10.79 28.60 -5.17
CA SER A 198 10.30 29.83 -5.83
C SER A 198 10.67 31.15 -5.14
N ILE A 199 11.35 31.13 -3.99
CA ILE A 199 11.74 32.36 -3.27
C ILE A 199 13.18 32.83 -3.59
N ASN A 200 13.96 32.10 -4.40
CA ASN A 200 15.35 32.49 -4.69
C ASN A 200 15.80 32.34 -6.15
N SER A 201 14.95 32.68 -7.12
CA SER A 201 15.36 32.71 -8.54
C SER A 201 15.16 34.09 -9.17
N ARG A 202 15.94 35.08 -8.73
CA ARG A 202 16.30 36.21 -9.59
C ARG A 202 17.36 35.70 -10.58
N GLY A 203 16.97 35.30 -11.78
CA GLY A 203 17.96 35.02 -12.83
C GLY A 203 17.68 33.91 -13.84
N LEU A 204 16.42 33.57 -14.17
CA LEU A 204 16.15 32.63 -15.28
C LEU A 204 15.26 33.25 -16.37
N ASN A 205 15.61 32.86 -17.59
CA ASN A 205 15.39 33.50 -18.89
C ASN A 205 13.90 33.61 -19.31
N LYS A 206 13.51 34.74 -19.93
CA LYS A 206 12.11 35.13 -20.25
C LYS A 206 11.41 34.30 -21.34
N ASN A 207 12.02 33.23 -21.85
CA ASN A 207 11.50 32.45 -22.98
C ASN A 207 11.07 31.01 -22.65
N CYS A 208 11.02 30.62 -21.37
CA CYS A 208 10.43 29.33 -20.97
C CYS A 208 8.94 29.51 -20.63
N LYS A 209 8.06 29.25 -21.60
CA LYS A 209 6.63 29.06 -21.34
C LYS A 209 6.40 27.59 -20.96
N VAL A 210 6.29 27.32 -19.66
CA VAL A 210 5.77 26.03 -19.16
C VAL A 210 4.25 26.08 -19.27
N PHE A 211 3.67 25.17 -20.05
CA PHE A 211 2.21 25.01 -20.13
C PHE A 211 1.69 24.47 -18.80
N ILE A 212 0.96 25.32 -18.07
CA ILE A 212 0.21 24.95 -16.87
C ILE A 212 -1.17 24.48 -17.34
N LEU A 213 -1.45 23.18 -17.23
CA LEU A 213 -2.82 22.67 -17.35
C LEU A 213 -3.62 23.13 -16.12
N SER A 214 -4.40 24.19 -16.32
CA SER A 214 -5.42 24.68 -15.41
C SER A 214 -6.60 23.70 -15.36
N LYS A 215 -7.03 23.33 -14.15
CA LYS A 215 -8.27 22.59 -13.87
C LYS A 215 -9.43 23.06 -14.77
N SER A 216 -9.97 22.18 -15.61
CA SER A 216 -11.38 22.22 -15.96
C SER A 216 -12.10 21.14 -15.15
N LYS A 217 -13.30 21.48 -14.67
CA LYS A 217 -14.15 20.64 -13.84
C LYS A 217 -14.63 19.43 -14.66
N MET A 218 -13.86 18.35 -14.68
CA MET A 218 -14.33 17.02 -15.07
C MET A 218 -13.85 16.05 -13.98
N GLY A 219 -14.81 15.36 -13.38
CA GLY A 219 -14.68 14.72 -12.09
C GLY A 219 -13.65 13.60 -12.11
N ALA A 220 -12.95 13.43 -10.98
CA ALA A 220 -12.12 12.26 -10.70
C ALA A 220 -12.83 10.92 -11.01
N PHE A 221 -14.17 10.93 -11.00
CA PHE A 221 -15.02 9.81 -11.39
C PHE A 221 -14.97 9.45 -12.88
N GLU A 222 -15.01 10.41 -13.81
CA GLU A 222 -14.94 10.12 -15.25
C GLU A 222 -13.56 9.61 -15.63
N PHE A 223 -12.49 10.22 -15.09
CA PHE A 223 -11.12 9.75 -15.32
C PHE A 223 -10.91 8.31 -14.79
N MET A 224 -11.49 7.99 -13.63
CA MET A 224 -11.45 6.64 -13.06
C MET A 224 -12.20 5.61 -13.93
N VAL A 225 -13.37 5.96 -14.47
CA VAL A 225 -14.15 5.06 -15.35
C VAL A 225 -13.46 4.87 -16.70
N THR A 226 -12.87 5.92 -17.28
CA THR A 226 -12.11 5.81 -18.54
C THR A 226 -10.83 4.99 -18.37
N TRP A 227 -10.14 5.12 -17.22
CA TRP A 227 -8.93 4.36 -16.92
C TRP A 227 -9.23 2.88 -16.59
N LEU A 228 -10.27 2.60 -15.79
CA LEU A 228 -10.71 1.22 -15.52
C LEU A 228 -11.13 0.49 -16.82
N ASN A 229 -11.78 1.18 -17.75
CA ASN A 229 -12.14 0.59 -19.04
C ASN A 229 -10.92 0.27 -19.92
N HIS A 230 -9.84 1.06 -19.84
CA HIS A 230 -8.60 0.80 -20.59
C HIS A 230 -7.74 -0.31 -19.97
N GLU A 231 -7.64 -0.36 -18.64
CA GLU A 231 -6.85 -1.38 -17.93
C GLU A 231 -7.55 -2.75 -17.90
N MET A 232 -8.89 -2.81 -17.77
CA MET A 232 -9.59 -4.09 -17.86
C MET A 232 -9.47 -4.74 -19.24
N GLN A 233 -9.34 -3.95 -20.32
CA GLN A 233 -9.01 -4.51 -21.65
C GLN A 233 -7.59 -5.08 -21.69
N ALA A 234 -6.62 -4.47 -21.01
CA ALA A 234 -5.25 -5.00 -20.93
C ALA A 234 -5.15 -6.29 -20.10
N VAL A 235 -5.96 -6.42 -19.04
CA VAL A 235 -6.00 -7.64 -18.21
C VAL A 235 -6.66 -8.82 -18.95
N TRP A 236 -7.68 -8.57 -19.78
CA TRP A 236 -8.31 -9.62 -20.58
C TRP A 236 -7.43 -10.11 -21.75
N ILE A 237 -6.63 -9.24 -22.37
CA ILE A 237 -5.71 -9.63 -23.46
C ILE A 237 -4.53 -10.48 -22.95
N GLY A 238 -4.17 -10.36 -21.67
CA GLY A 238 -3.08 -11.14 -21.04
C GLY A 238 -3.47 -12.52 -20.51
N LEU A 239 -4.74 -12.92 -20.57
CA LEU A 239 -5.24 -14.21 -20.09
C LEU A 239 -5.68 -15.16 -21.22
N SER A 240 -5.51 -14.75 -22.48
CA SER A 240 -5.83 -15.54 -23.68
C SER A 240 -4.61 -15.79 -24.57
N GLY A 241 -3.44 -15.98 -23.97
CA GLY A 241 -2.17 -16.33 -24.64
C GLY A 241 -1.50 -17.51 -23.98
#